data_AF-A0A6P1Y2F2-F1
#
_entry.id   AF-A0A6P1Y2F2-F1
#
_cell.length_a   1.000
_cell.length_b   1.000
_cell.length_c   1.000
_cell.angle_alpha   90.00
_cell.angle_beta   90.00
_cell.angle_gamma   90.00
#
_symmetry.space_group_name_H-M   'P 1'
#
loop_
_entity.id
_entity.type
_entity.pdbx_description
1 polymer ?
#
loop_
_entity_poly.entity_id
_entity_poly.type
_entity_poly.pdbx_seq_one_letter_code
_entity_poly.pdbx_strand_id
1 'polypeptide(L)'
;MRKPKTIISIFCMFVFAVICGTHAVAQEYGSVDDRIMDFYKTKDYQKAPELLESFFNDHHPDREASWYYPTVFFFSKIFPTEQSFNQLMTIYGKSDSEERRFLILVVSLKDKQLLNKLYEKENDAYLKGFIKGIIDDKTKYDPLTADITNSTELDILWSIFFATGDSAPIRKIASVLAWKDIFKHKITTFTGTKEQKKELIKLLSDFNIKYNNEEPDAPMEDCDISVLDSYTEHLESFKKLIKTLNITGEELYRASIKNAAFWSLAANLNRHPLVRTECMKIADDKAAPERNLILFILVKSVMY
;
A
#
# COMPACT_ATOMS: atom_id res chain seq x y z
N MET A 1 -5.01 29.06 -20.70
CA MET A 1 -3.95 28.04 -20.70
C MET A 1 -2.96 28.34 -19.58
N ARG A 2 -3.14 27.72 -18.40
CA ARG A 2 -2.24 27.88 -17.24
C ARG A 2 -1.20 26.77 -17.26
N LYS A 3 0.08 27.15 -17.25
CA LYS A 3 1.23 26.24 -17.15
C LYS A 3 1.19 25.47 -15.81
N PRO A 4 1.60 24.20 -15.75
CA PRO A 4 1.73 23.49 -14.49
C PRO A 4 2.96 24.02 -13.74
N LYS A 5 2.73 24.71 -12.62
CA LYS A 5 3.78 25.09 -11.67
C LYS A 5 3.92 23.96 -10.65
N THR A 6 5.07 23.30 -10.67
CA THR A 6 5.78 22.83 -9.47
C THR A 6 4.98 21.93 -8.49
N ILE A 7 4.74 20.66 -8.87
CA ILE A 7 4.10 19.63 -8.02
C ILE A 7 5.15 18.59 -7.51
N ILE A 8 6.45 18.89 -7.60
CA ILE A 8 7.51 17.91 -7.25
C ILE A 8 7.80 17.88 -5.74
N SER A 9 7.48 18.94 -4.99
CA SER A 9 7.91 19.07 -3.59
C SER A 9 6.99 18.43 -2.53
N ILE A 10 5.79 17.97 -2.91
CA ILE A 10 4.78 17.47 -1.95
C ILE A 10 4.50 15.97 -2.16
N PHE A 11 4.81 15.42 -3.34
CA PHE A 11 4.44 14.05 -3.73
C PHE A 11 5.16 12.95 -2.94
N CYS A 12 6.33 13.20 -2.36
CA CYS A 12 7.09 12.19 -1.61
C CYS A 12 6.70 12.10 -0.13
N MET A 13 5.97 13.08 0.44
CA MET A 13 5.62 13.06 1.88
C MET A 13 4.32 12.28 2.17
N PHE A 14 3.40 12.19 1.22
CA PHE A 14 2.07 11.59 1.45
C PHE A 14 2.00 10.08 1.24
N VAL A 15 3.02 9.44 0.68
CA VAL A 15 3.05 7.98 0.47
C VAL A 15 3.37 7.23 1.79
N PHE A 16 3.81 7.90 2.85
CA PHE A 16 4.58 7.26 3.92
C PHE A 16 3.91 7.09 5.30
N ALA A 17 2.66 7.52 5.54
CA ALA A 17 2.27 7.81 6.93
C ALA A 17 1.19 6.95 7.62
N VAL A 18 0.47 6.02 6.98
CA VAL A 18 -0.83 5.65 7.57
C VAL A 18 -0.96 4.26 8.23
N ILE A 19 -0.02 3.30 8.09
CA ILE A 19 -0.19 2.00 8.82
C ILE A 19 1.07 1.46 9.52
N CYS A 20 2.28 1.93 9.21
CA CYS A 20 3.49 1.33 9.80
C CYS A 20 3.93 2.08 11.06
N GLY A 21 3.29 1.76 12.18
CA GLY A 21 3.70 2.20 13.51
C GLY A 21 5.18 1.91 13.76
N THR A 22 5.94 2.97 14.04
CA THR A 22 7.22 2.83 14.73
C THR A 22 6.94 2.50 16.19
N HIS A 23 7.83 1.72 16.79
CA HIS A 23 7.93 1.32 18.22
C HIS A 23 7.43 -0.09 18.55
N ALA A 24 8.39 -1.01 18.64
CA ALA A 24 8.31 -2.19 19.49
C ALA A 24 8.27 -1.75 20.97
N VAL A 25 7.31 -2.24 21.75
CA VAL A 25 7.43 -2.83 23.10
C VAL A 25 6.04 -3.39 23.45
N ALA A 26 6.00 -4.57 24.06
CA ALA A 26 4.79 -5.24 24.51
C ALA A 26 3.91 -4.34 25.41
N GLN A 27 2.75 -3.95 24.89
CA GLN A 27 1.61 -3.43 25.67
C GLN A 27 0.33 -4.08 25.15
N GLU A 28 -0.63 -4.29 26.04
CA GLU A 28 -2.02 -4.67 25.73
C GLU A 28 -2.50 -3.86 24.51
N TYR A 29 -3.15 -4.52 23.54
CA TYR A 29 -3.64 -3.93 22.28
C TYR A 29 -4.06 -2.45 22.43
N GLY A 30 -3.16 -1.53 22.05
CA GLY A 30 -3.23 -0.13 22.51
C GLY A 30 -4.09 0.80 21.65
N SER A 31 -4.39 0.42 20.41
CA SER A 31 -5.23 1.20 19.49
C SER A 31 -6.15 0.32 18.62
N VAL A 32 -7.16 0.94 18.00
CA VAL A 32 -8.03 0.27 17.01
C VAL A 32 -7.23 -0.23 15.80
N ASP A 33 -6.18 0.50 15.41
CA ASP A 33 -5.32 0.14 14.27
C ASP A 33 -4.50 -1.12 14.55
N ASP A 34 -3.99 -1.29 15.78
CA ASP A 34 -3.30 -2.51 16.17
C ASP A 34 -4.22 -3.73 16.13
N ARG A 35 -5.47 -3.56 16.56
CA ARG A 35 -6.48 -4.62 16.47
C ARG A 35 -6.79 -4.98 15.03
N ILE A 36 -6.81 -4.01 14.11
CA ILE A 36 -6.99 -4.24 12.66
C ILE A 36 -5.80 -5.01 12.10
N MET A 37 -4.57 -4.52 12.29
CA MET A 37 -3.35 -5.14 11.74
C MET A 37 -3.15 -6.59 12.22
N ASP A 38 -3.53 -6.89 13.45
CA ASP A 38 -3.38 -8.23 14.04
C ASP A 38 -4.65 -9.09 13.96
N PHE A 39 -5.73 -8.61 13.31
CA PHE A 39 -7.02 -9.29 13.34
C PHE A 39 -6.95 -10.75 12.87
N TYR A 40 -6.20 -11.05 11.81
CA TYR A 40 -6.05 -12.42 11.29
C TYR A 40 -5.44 -13.40 12.31
N LYS A 41 -4.79 -12.92 13.36
CA LYS A 41 -4.21 -13.76 14.42
C LYS A 41 -5.31 -14.36 15.31
N THR A 42 -6.38 -13.61 15.56
CA THR A 42 -7.50 -14.04 16.41
C THR A 42 -8.70 -14.52 15.60
N LYS A 43 -8.94 -13.92 14.42
CA LYS A 43 -10.08 -14.19 13.52
C LYS A 43 -11.43 -14.13 14.24
N ASP A 44 -11.56 -13.22 15.20
CA ASP A 44 -12.78 -13.07 16.00
C ASP A 44 -13.87 -12.33 15.21
N TYR A 45 -14.40 -12.97 14.16
CA TYR A 45 -15.38 -12.40 13.24
C TYR A 45 -16.65 -11.93 13.95
N GLN A 46 -17.01 -12.52 15.09
CA GLN A 46 -18.19 -12.12 15.87
C GLN A 46 -18.01 -10.74 16.52
N LYS A 47 -16.77 -10.31 16.76
CA LYS A 47 -16.43 -8.97 17.27
C LYS A 47 -16.17 -7.92 16.18
N ALA A 48 -16.33 -8.27 14.90
CA ALA A 48 -16.18 -7.31 13.80
C ALA A 48 -17.10 -6.07 13.94
N PRO A 49 -18.38 -6.19 14.39
CA PRO A 49 -19.23 -5.02 14.63
C PRO A 49 -18.68 -4.09 15.71
N GLU A 50 -18.19 -4.65 16.82
CA GLU A 50 -17.60 -3.87 17.93
C GLU A 50 -16.31 -3.16 17.50
N LEU A 51 -15.51 -3.82 16.67
CA LEU A 51 -14.31 -3.23 16.08
C LEU A 51 -14.67 -2.07 15.14
N LEU A 52 -15.73 -2.20 14.36
CA LEU A 52 -16.23 -1.15 13.46
C LEU A 52 -16.77 0.07 14.23
N GLU A 53 -17.55 -0.16 15.30
CA GLU A 53 -18.00 0.94 16.17
C GLU A 53 -16.82 1.62 16.87
N SER A 54 -15.84 0.85 17.36
CA SER A 54 -14.59 1.41 17.92
C SER A 54 -13.87 2.28 16.88
N PHE A 55 -13.81 1.79 15.64
CA PHE A 55 -13.17 2.51 14.54
C PHE A 55 -13.86 3.84 14.24
N PHE A 56 -15.19 3.88 14.15
CA PHE A 56 -15.92 5.14 13.93
C PHE A 56 -15.81 6.13 15.09
N ASN A 57 -15.64 5.66 16.33
CA ASN A 57 -15.40 6.54 17.47
C ASN A 57 -14.03 7.25 17.39
N ASP A 58 -13.01 6.55 16.89
CA ASP A 58 -11.65 7.07 16.76
C ASP A 58 -11.44 7.82 15.44
N HIS A 59 -12.18 7.44 14.40
CA HIS A 59 -12.02 7.92 13.03
C HIS A 59 -13.36 8.25 12.40
N HIS A 60 -13.62 9.54 12.17
CA HIS A 60 -14.76 9.94 11.35
C HIS A 60 -14.46 9.69 9.86
N PRO A 61 -15.35 9.01 9.11
CA PRO A 61 -15.13 8.71 7.69
C PRO A 61 -14.89 9.94 6.82
N ASP A 62 -13.66 10.07 6.30
CA ASP A 62 -13.26 11.06 5.31
C ASP A 62 -12.80 10.37 4.02
N ARG A 63 -13.48 10.63 2.92
CA ARG A 63 -13.22 9.99 1.61
C ARG A 63 -11.90 10.41 0.98
N GLU A 64 -11.34 11.53 1.40
CA GLU A 64 -10.03 11.99 0.94
C GLU A 64 -8.89 11.36 1.77
N ALA A 65 -9.23 10.69 2.87
CA ALA A 65 -8.23 10.02 3.69
C ALA A 65 -7.72 8.75 3.01
N SER A 66 -6.39 8.57 3.00
CA SER A 66 -5.74 7.42 2.36
C SER A 66 -6.16 6.08 2.95
N TRP A 67 -6.59 6.04 4.22
CA TRP A 67 -7.06 4.83 4.88
C TRP A 67 -8.49 4.42 4.48
N TYR A 68 -9.28 5.30 3.86
CA TYR A 68 -10.72 5.08 3.67
C TYR A 68 -11.00 3.77 2.92
N TYR A 69 -10.50 3.64 1.69
CA TYR A 69 -10.72 2.44 0.88
C TYR A 69 -10.04 1.18 1.43
N PRO A 70 -8.76 1.21 1.88
CA PRO A 70 -8.15 0.07 2.57
C PRO A 70 -9.03 -0.48 3.70
N THR A 71 -9.58 0.40 4.53
CA THR A 71 -10.41 0.02 5.68
C THR A 71 -11.78 -0.52 5.24
N VAL A 72 -12.39 0.03 4.20
CA VAL A 72 -13.58 -0.56 3.55
C VAL A 72 -13.28 -2.00 3.12
N PHE A 73 -12.14 -2.24 2.46
CA PHE A 73 -11.74 -3.59 2.05
C PHE A 73 -11.52 -4.51 3.24
N PHE A 74 -10.84 -4.07 4.29
CA PHE A 74 -10.66 -4.83 5.53
C PHE A 74 -12.01 -5.32 6.08
N PHE A 75 -12.93 -4.38 6.35
CA PHE A 75 -14.23 -4.73 6.91
C PHE A 75 -15.02 -5.62 5.96
N SER A 76 -14.98 -5.38 4.64
CA SER A 76 -15.66 -6.22 3.64
C SER A 76 -15.19 -7.68 3.65
N LYS A 77 -13.98 -7.99 4.12
CA LYS A 77 -13.52 -9.37 4.21
C LYS A 77 -14.09 -10.07 5.44
N ILE A 78 -14.23 -9.36 6.55
CA ILE A 78 -14.64 -9.94 7.84
C ILE A 78 -16.15 -9.83 8.09
N PHE A 79 -16.83 -8.89 7.42
CA PHE A 79 -18.20 -8.47 7.73
C PHE A 79 -18.86 -7.72 6.54
N PRO A 80 -20.20 -7.70 6.42
CA PRO A 80 -21.17 -8.53 7.12
C PRO A 80 -21.28 -9.95 6.54
N THR A 81 -21.88 -10.85 7.31
CA THR A 81 -22.45 -12.12 6.82
C THR A 81 -23.97 -12.03 6.91
N GLU A 82 -24.71 -13.00 6.36
CA GLU A 82 -26.17 -13.09 6.58
C GLU A 82 -26.54 -13.00 8.08
N GLN A 83 -25.78 -13.69 8.94
CA GLN A 83 -26.02 -13.69 10.39
C GLN A 83 -25.75 -12.32 11.03
N SER A 84 -24.67 -11.65 10.61
CA SER A 84 -24.23 -10.39 11.22
C SER A 84 -24.82 -9.15 10.54
N PHE A 85 -25.61 -9.32 9.47
CA PHE A 85 -26.24 -8.21 8.74
C PHE A 85 -27.18 -7.38 9.63
N ASN A 86 -27.92 -8.01 10.56
CA ASN A 86 -28.79 -7.27 11.47
C ASN A 86 -28.00 -6.39 12.46
N GLN A 87 -26.81 -6.84 12.88
CA GLN A 87 -25.90 -6.02 13.69
C GLN A 87 -25.37 -4.85 12.85
N LEU A 88 -25.01 -5.07 11.57
CA LEU A 88 -24.65 -3.97 10.65
C LEU A 88 -25.78 -2.96 10.55
N MET A 89 -27.02 -3.40 10.38
CA MET A 89 -28.17 -2.49 10.27
C MET A 89 -28.42 -1.68 11.55
N THR A 90 -28.05 -2.22 12.72
CA THR A 90 -28.14 -1.50 13.99
C THR A 90 -27.12 -0.36 14.05
N ILE A 91 -25.89 -0.60 13.58
CA ILE A 91 -24.85 0.44 13.45
C ILE A 91 -25.31 1.47 12.39
N TYR A 92 -25.69 1.00 11.21
CA TYR A 92 -26.16 1.80 10.08
C TYR A 92 -27.29 2.78 10.47
N GLY A 93 -28.26 2.32 11.26
CA GLY A 93 -29.38 3.14 11.70
C GLY A 93 -28.97 4.32 12.59
N LYS A 94 -27.89 4.18 13.36
CA LYS A 94 -27.33 5.22 14.24
C LYS A 94 -26.32 6.12 13.51
N SER A 95 -25.72 5.61 12.45
CA SER A 95 -24.68 6.29 11.68
C SER A 95 -25.17 7.52 10.94
N ASP A 96 -24.26 8.47 10.75
CA ASP A 96 -24.46 9.63 9.89
C ASP A 96 -24.35 9.28 8.39
N SER A 97 -24.46 10.27 7.50
CA SER A 97 -24.45 10.05 6.06
C SER A 97 -23.11 9.50 5.52
N GLU A 98 -21.97 9.96 6.04
CA GLU A 98 -20.65 9.53 5.55
C GLU A 98 -20.29 8.13 6.09
N GLU A 99 -20.64 7.84 7.34
CA GLU A 99 -20.56 6.49 7.92
C GLU A 99 -21.47 5.50 7.19
N ARG A 100 -22.73 5.86 6.92
CA ARG A 100 -23.63 5.02 6.13
C ARG A 100 -23.06 4.74 4.74
N ARG A 101 -22.46 5.74 4.11
CA ARG A 101 -21.80 5.57 2.81
C ARG A 101 -20.62 4.61 2.88
N PHE A 102 -19.80 4.70 3.93
CA PHE A 102 -18.73 3.73 4.19
C PHE A 102 -19.29 2.31 4.32
N LEU A 103 -20.35 2.14 5.12
CA LEU A 103 -21.01 0.84 5.33
C LEU A 103 -21.62 0.28 4.04
N ILE A 104 -22.22 1.12 3.19
CA ILE A 104 -22.72 0.72 1.86
C ILE A 104 -21.59 0.09 1.04
N LEU A 105 -20.39 0.68 1.04
CA LEU A 105 -19.24 0.15 0.31
C LEU A 105 -18.72 -1.17 0.92
N VAL A 106 -18.71 -1.29 2.25
CA VAL A 106 -18.36 -2.55 2.92
C VAL A 106 -19.31 -3.68 2.48
N VAL A 107 -20.62 -3.42 2.49
CA VAL A 107 -21.64 -4.39 2.07
C VAL A 107 -21.51 -4.72 0.58
N SER A 108 -21.26 -3.71 -0.26
CA SER A 108 -21.21 -3.90 -1.72
C SER A 108 -20.05 -4.77 -2.17
N LEU A 109 -18.88 -4.64 -1.54
CA LEU A 109 -17.72 -5.48 -1.81
C LEU A 109 -17.87 -6.89 -1.24
N LYS A 110 -18.70 -7.06 -0.21
CA LYS A 110 -18.95 -8.36 0.43
C LYS A 110 -19.94 -9.21 -0.36
N ASP A 111 -21.15 -8.70 -0.56
CA ASP A 111 -22.25 -9.49 -1.11
C ASP A 111 -23.34 -8.59 -1.74
N LYS A 112 -23.60 -8.79 -3.04
CA LYS A 112 -24.62 -8.06 -3.78
C LYS A 112 -26.04 -8.32 -3.26
N GLN A 113 -26.34 -9.50 -2.70
CA GLN A 113 -27.65 -9.79 -2.11
C GLN A 113 -27.88 -8.99 -0.83
N LEU A 114 -26.86 -8.83 0.02
CA LEU A 114 -26.94 -7.98 1.20
C LEU A 114 -27.07 -6.50 0.79
N LEU A 115 -26.40 -6.07 -0.27
CA LEU A 115 -26.55 -4.72 -0.82
C LEU A 115 -27.97 -4.46 -1.32
N ASN A 116 -28.60 -5.42 -2.01
CA ASN A 116 -30.01 -5.33 -2.39
C ASN A 116 -30.93 -5.24 -1.17
N LYS A 117 -30.68 -6.03 -0.11
CA LYS A 117 -31.43 -5.92 1.15
C LYS A 117 -31.28 -4.54 1.79
N LEU A 118 -30.09 -3.94 1.72
CA LEU A 118 -29.85 -2.57 2.20
C LEU A 118 -30.58 -1.53 1.34
N TYR A 119 -30.55 -1.68 0.01
CA TYR A 119 -31.26 -0.81 -0.93
C TYR A 119 -32.77 -0.69 -0.64
N GLU A 120 -33.42 -1.82 -0.37
CA GLU A 120 -34.86 -1.85 -0.05
C GLU A 120 -35.18 -1.13 1.28
N LYS A 121 -34.25 -1.16 2.23
CA LYS A 121 -34.39 -0.54 3.56
C LYS A 121 -33.98 0.93 3.60
N GLU A 122 -33.20 1.40 2.63
CA GLU A 122 -32.74 2.79 2.58
C GLU A 122 -33.88 3.71 2.14
N ASN A 123 -34.06 4.79 2.90
CA ASN A 123 -35.09 5.81 2.70
C ASN A 123 -34.49 7.15 2.26
N ASP A 124 -33.22 7.40 2.53
CA ASP A 124 -32.52 8.58 2.03
C ASP A 124 -32.33 8.47 0.51
N ALA A 125 -32.87 9.44 -0.24
CA ALA A 125 -32.89 9.40 -1.69
C ALA A 125 -31.48 9.45 -2.31
N TYR A 126 -30.55 10.16 -1.67
CA TYR A 126 -29.17 10.28 -2.14
C TYR A 126 -28.42 8.95 -1.96
N LEU A 127 -28.45 8.39 -0.75
CA LEU A 127 -27.81 7.09 -0.46
C LEU A 127 -28.47 5.96 -1.25
N LYS A 128 -29.79 5.98 -1.42
CA LYS A 128 -30.50 5.01 -2.26
C LYS A 128 -30.06 5.09 -3.71
N GLY A 129 -29.90 6.30 -4.25
CA GLY A 129 -29.32 6.53 -5.58
C GLY A 129 -27.89 6.02 -5.70
N PHE A 130 -27.06 6.25 -4.68
CA PHE A 130 -25.68 5.75 -4.62
C PHE A 130 -25.62 4.21 -4.63
N ILE A 131 -26.42 3.54 -3.79
CA ILE A 131 -26.53 2.08 -3.76
C ILE A 131 -26.98 1.55 -5.13
N LYS A 132 -27.98 2.18 -5.75
CA LYS A 132 -28.43 1.80 -7.10
C LYS A 132 -27.32 1.90 -8.13
N GLY A 133 -26.53 2.97 -8.09
CA GLY A 133 -25.36 3.12 -8.96
C GLY A 133 -24.37 1.97 -8.84
N ILE A 134 -24.11 1.49 -7.62
CA ILE A 134 -23.22 0.35 -7.37
C ILE A 134 -23.84 -0.97 -7.84
N ILE A 135 -25.15 -1.18 -7.65
CA ILE A 135 -25.86 -2.38 -8.12
C ILE A 135 -25.80 -2.48 -9.64
N ASP A 136 -26.05 -1.36 -10.32
CA ASP A 136 -26.08 -1.26 -11.78
C ASP A 136 -24.67 -1.33 -12.39
N ASP A 137 -23.62 -1.08 -11.59
CA ASP A 137 -22.23 -1.21 -12.02
C ASP A 137 -21.84 -2.68 -12.30
N LYS A 138 -21.35 -2.88 -13.53
CA LYS A 138 -20.90 -4.17 -14.05
C LYS A 138 -19.40 -4.33 -14.00
N THR A 139 -18.67 -3.26 -13.66
CA THR A 139 -17.23 -3.34 -13.45
C THR A 139 -16.95 -4.27 -12.26
N LYS A 140 -15.94 -5.11 -12.42
CA LYS A 140 -15.44 -5.98 -11.36
C LYS A 140 -14.02 -5.55 -11.09
N TYR A 141 -13.78 -5.10 -9.86
CA TYR A 141 -12.46 -4.81 -9.38
C TYR A 141 -12.08 -5.87 -8.34
N ASP A 142 -10.99 -6.59 -8.61
CA ASP A 142 -10.40 -7.54 -7.68
C ASP A 142 -8.93 -7.15 -7.46
N PRO A 143 -8.55 -6.67 -6.26
CA PRO A 143 -7.19 -6.25 -5.94
C PRO A 143 -6.12 -7.31 -6.21
N LEU A 144 -6.46 -8.61 -6.12
CA LEU A 144 -5.49 -9.69 -6.34
C LEU A 144 -5.11 -9.84 -7.82
N THR A 145 -5.99 -9.41 -8.73
CA THR A 145 -5.78 -9.56 -10.18
C THR A 145 -5.54 -8.24 -10.89
N ALA A 146 -6.05 -7.13 -10.34
CA ALA A 146 -5.86 -5.79 -10.90
C ALA A 146 -4.37 -5.39 -10.94
N ASP A 147 -4.05 -4.49 -11.87
CA ASP A 147 -2.73 -3.87 -11.92
C ASP A 147 -2.54 -2.90 -10.77
N ILE A 148 -1.32 -2.85 -10.23
CA ILE A 148 -0.95 -1.85 -9.22
C ILE A 148 -0.43 -0.62 -9.97
N THR A 149 -1.12 0.49 -9.76
CA THR A 149 -0.93 1.81 -10.37
C THR A 149 -0.74 2.91 -9.32
N ASN A 150 -1.10 2.69 -8.06
CA ASN A 150 -0.97 3.65 -6.96
C ASN A 150 -0.69 2.98 -5.60
N SER A 151 -0.32 3.78 -4.59
CA SER A 151 -0.01 3.26 -3.25
C SER A 151 -1.23 2.73 -2.48
N THR A 152 -2.43 3.28 -2.71
CA THR A 152 -3.66 2.82 -2.04
C THR A 152 -3.95 1.36 -2.34
N GLU A 153 -3.59 0.86 -3.53
CA GLU A 153 -3.74 -0.55 -3.88
C GLU A 153 -2.83 -1.47 -3.05
N LEU A 154 -1.64 -1.01 -2.64
CA LEU A 154 -0.81 -1.74 -1.69
C LEU A 154 -1.48 -1.81 -0.32
N ASP A 155 -2.05 -0.70 0.15
CA ASP A 155 -2.73 -0.63 1.44
C ASP A 155 -4.01 -1.50 1.46
N ILE A 156 -4.72 -1.58 0.34
CA ILE A 156 -5.85 -2.50 0.15
C ILE A 156 -5.37 -3.96 0.26
N LEU A 157 -4.26 -4.33 -0.37
CA LEU A 157 -3.71 -5.68 -0.29
C LEU A 157 -3.29 -6.02 1.16
N TRP A 158 -2.64 -5.09 1.86
CA TRP A 158 -2.33 -5.25 3.28
C TRP A 158 -3.59 -5.41 4.14
N SER A 159 -4.62 -4.61 3.90
CA SER A 159 -5.91 -4.71 4.59
C SER A 159 -6.59 -6.06 4.39
N ILE A 160 -6.50 -6.63 3.17
CA ILE A 160 -7.01 -7.98 2.91
C ILE A 160 -6.20 -9.02 3.68
N PHE A 161 -4.87 -8.90 3.73
CA PHE A 161 -4.03 -9.78 4.55
C PHE A 161 -4.38 -9.68 6.03
N PHE A 162 -4.48 -8.48 6.59
CA PHE A 162 -4.79 -8.28 8.01
C PHE A 162 -6.17 -8.83 8.40
N ALA A 163 -7.14 -8.78 7.48
CA ALA A 163 -8.46 -9.36 7.68
C ALA A 163 -8.50 -10.90 7.63
N THR A 164 -7.67 -11.52 6.78
CA THR A 164 -7.85 -12.94 6.37
C THR A 164 -6.70 -13.85 6.77
N GLY A 165 -5.48 -13.32 6.80
CA GLY A 165 -4.23 -14.06 6.91
C GLY A 165 -3.85 -14.82 5.63
N ASP A 166 -4.53 -14.58 4.51
CA ASP A 166 -4.18 -15.20 3.21
C ASP A 166 -2.84 -14.62 2.71
N SER A 167 -1.98 -15.48 2.17
CA SER A 167 -0.69 -15.08 1.60
C SER A 167 -0.79 -14.49 0.19
N ALA A 168 -1.93 -14.62 -0.50
CA ALA A 168 -2.08 -14.09 -1.86
C ALA A 168 -1.80 -12.57 -1.99
N PRO A 169 -2.27 -11.69 -1.08
CA PRO A 169 -1.90 -10.28 -1.10
C PRO A 169 -0.40 -10.04 -0.93
N ILE A 170 0.29 -10.79 -0.06
CA ILE A 170 1.73 -10.66 0.16
C ILE A 170 2.49 -10.96 -1.13
N ARG A 171 2.13 -12.04 -1.84
CA ARG A 171 2.74 -12.37 -3.15
C ARG A 171 2.49 -11.27 -4.18
N LYS A 172 1.28 -10.71 -4.22
CA LYS A 172 0.94 -9.61 -5.13
C LYS A 172 1.77 -8.36 -4.83
N ILE A 173 1.95 -8.00 -3.56
CA ILE A 173 2.84 -6.90 -3.15
C ILE A 173 4.29 -7.19 -3.54
N ALA A 174 4.79 -8.39 -3.26
CA ALA A 174 6.16 -8.81 -3.60
C ALA A 174 6.42 -8.75 -5.12
N SER A 175 5.43 -9.05 -5.95
CA SER A 175 5.57 -8.99 -7.41
C SER A 175 5.89 -7.57 -7.94
N VAL A 176 5.59 -6.52 -7.17
CA VAL A 176 5.97 -5.13 -7.51
C VAL A 176 7.49 -4.95 -7.50
N LEU A 177 8.19 -5.70 -6.65
CA LEU A 177 9.65 -5.65 -6.57
C LEU A 177 10.33 -6.13 -7.86
N ALA A 178 9.64 -6.93 -8.68
CA ALA A 178 10.12 -7.36 -9.99
C ALA A 178 9.95 -6.31 -11.09
N TRP A 179 9.36 -5.15 -10.81
CA TRP A 179 9.22 -4.10 -11.81
C TRP A 179 10.58 -3.58 -12.28
N LYS A 180 10.63 -3.15 -13.55
CA LYS A 180 11.83 -2.59 -14.18
C LYS A 180 12.45 -1.51 -13.31
N ASP A 181 13.76 -1.62 -13.10
CA ASP A 181 14.58 -0.61 -12.44
C ASP A 181 14.74 0.61 -13.35
N ILE A 182 14.05 1.70 -13.00
CA ILE A 182 13.97 2.93 -13.79
C ILE A 182 15.28 3.70 -13.69
N PHE A 183 15.81 3.88 -12.47
CA PHE A 183 17.04 4.60 -12.25
C PHE A 183 18.21 3.90 -12.94
N LYS A 184 18.35 2.59 -12.80
CA LYS A 184 19.40 1.81 -13.50
C LYS A 184 19.32 1.99 -14.99
N HIS A 185 18.12 1.90 -15.57
CA HIS A 185 17.93 2.12 -17.00
C HIS A 185 18.39 3.51 -17.42
N LYS A 186 17.95 4.55 -16.71
CA LYS A 186 18.26 5.95 -17.04
C LYS A 186 19.74 6.28 -16.89
N ILE A 187 20.39 5.75 -15.85
CA ILE A 187 21.83 5.87 -15.62
C ILE A 187 22.59 5.21 -16.78
N THR A 188 22.23 3.99 -17.15
CA THR A 188 22.91 3.22 -18.21
C THR A 188 22.77 3.89 -19.57
N THR A 189 21.60 4.47 -19.87
CA THR A 189 21.34 5.14 -21.15
C THR A 189 21.77 6.61 -21.20
N PHE A 190 22.44 7.13 -20.16
CA PHE A 190 22.78 8.54 -20.07
C PHE A 190 23.85 8.95 -21.09
N THR A 191 23.51 9.86 -22.01
CA THR A 191 24.37 10.31 -23.12
C THR A 191 25.03 11.68 -22.90
N GLY A 192 25.38 12.02 -21.64
CA GLY A 192 26.09 13.26 -21.33
C GLY A 192 27.57 13.27 -21.71
N THR A 193 28.18 14.47 -21.66
CA THR A 193 29.63 14.67 -21.85
C THR A 193 30.45 13.94 -20.79
N LYS A 194 31.77 13.82 -20.98
CA LYS A 194 32.68 13.20 -20.01
C LYS A 194 32.60 13.87 -18.64
N GLU A 195 32.49 15.20 -18.61
CA GLU A 195 32.36 16.00 -17.40
C GLU A 195 31.01 15.74 -16.70
N GLN A 196 29.91 15.71 -17.47
CA GLN A 196 28.58 15.40 -16.95
C GLN A 196 28.50 13.97 -16.40
N LYS A 197 29.14 13.00 -17.05
CA LYS A 197 29.23 11.62 -16.55
C LYS A 197 30.00 11.54 -15.23
N LYS A 198 31.12 12.27 -15.09
CA LYS A 198 31.86 12.35 -13.82
C LYS A 198 30.99 12.96 -12.70
N GLU A 199 30.23 13.99 -13.01
CA GLU A 199 29.32 14.62 -12.06
C GLU A 199 28.18 13.67 -11.65
N LEU A 200 27.60 12.93 -12.61
CA LEU A 200 26.62 11.91 -12.33
C LEU A 200 27.19 10.82 -11.41
N ILE A 201 28.39 10.30 -11.69
CA ILE A 201 29.03 9.27 -10.84
C ILE A 201 29.23 9.78 -9.41
N LYS A 202 29.67 11.04 -9.24
CA LYS A 202 29.78 11.65 -7.92
C LYS A 202 28.42 11.71 -7.22
N LEU A 203 27.38 12.08 -7.96
CA LEU A 203 26.02 12.17 -7.43
C LEU A 203 25.46 10.81 -7.01
N LEU A 204 25.76 9.75 -7.76
CA LEU A 204 25.32 8.37 -7.48
C LEU A 204 25.92 7.83 -6.17
N SER A 205 27.11 8.30 -5.78
CA SER A 205 27.76 7.86 -4.54
C SER A 205 26.98 8.24 -3.27
N ASP A 206 26.21 9.34 -3.31
CA ASP A 206 25.30 9.73 -2.22
C ASP A 206 24.18 8.70 -2.01
N PHE A 207 23.90 7.84 -3.00
CA PHE A 207 22.88 6.80 -2.94
C PHE A 207 23.49 5.39 -2.83
N ASN A 208 24.77 5.30 -2.46
CA ASN A 208 25.56 4.07 -2.43
C ASN A 208 25.63 3.32 -3.78
N ILE A 209 25.34 3.99 -4.89
CA ILE A 209 25.44 3.42 -6.23
C ILE A 209 26.86 3.64 -6.74
N LYS A 210 27.59 2.54 -6.94
CA LYS A 210 28.91 2.54 -7.58
C LYS A 210 28.74 2.41 -9.08
N TYR A 211 29.70 2.91 -9.82
CA TYR A 211 29.72 2.80 -11.28
C TYR A 211 30.91 1.93 -11.68
N ASN A 212 30.65 0.64 -11.87
CA ASN A 212 31.66 -0.39 -12.11
C ASN A 212 31.53 -0.87 -13.56
N ASN A 213 32.62 -0.85 -14.33
CA ASN A 213 32.64 -1.35 -15.72
C ASN A 213 31.51 -0.81 -16.62
N GLU A 214 31.20 0.49 -16.50
CA GLU A 214 30.12 1.17 -17.23
C GLU A 214 28.69 0.78 -16.84
N GLU A 215 28.52 -0.03 -15.78
CA GLU A 215 27.22 -0.38 -15.22
C GLU A 215 27.06 0.15 -13.78
N PRO A 216 25.87 0.63 -13.41
CA PRO A 216 25.59 0.97 -12.02
C PRO A 216 25.41 -0.29 -11.18
N ASP A 217 26.12 -0.32 -10.07
CA ASP A 217 26.13 -1.40 -9.08
C ASP A 217 25.63 -0.84 -7.74
N ALA A 218 24.48 -1.35 -7.29
CA ALA A 218 23.77 -0.87 -6.13
C ALA A 218 23.71 -1.97 -5.06
N PRO A 219 23.67 -1.66 -3.75
CA PRO A 219 23.74 -2.66 -2.68
C PRO A 219 22.71 -3.78 -2.78
N MET A 220 21.51 -3.48 -3.30
CA MET A 220 20.41 -4.43 -3.47
C MET A 220 20.22 -4.88 -4.92
N GLU A 221 21.21 -4.62 -5.78
CA GLU A 221 21.12 -4.73 -7.25
C GLU A 221 20.01 -3.89 -7.89
N ASP A 222 19.40 -2.99 -7.10
CA ASP A 222 18.26 -2.17 -7.48
C ASP A 222 18.51 -0.69 -7.15
N CYS A 223 18.62 0.11 -8.20
CA CYS A 223 18.88 1.55 -8.11
C CYS A 223 17.63 2.32 -7.68
N ASP A 224 16.42 1.87 -8.03
CA ASP A 224 15.18 2.52 -7.57
C ASP A 224 15.12 2.51 -6.04
N ILE A 225 15.28 1.33 -5.43
CA ILE A 225 15.28 1.19 -3.97
C ILE A 225 16.43 1.99 -3.35
N SER A 226 17.65 1.89 -3.88
CA SER A 226 18.82 2.57 -3.29
C SER A 226 18.67 4.10 -3.27
N VAL A 227 18.16 4.68 -4.35
CA VAL A 227 17.90 6.12 -4.42
C VAL A 227 16.78 6.53 -3.47
N LEU A 228 15.67 5.76 -3.44
CA LEU A 228 14.48 6.11 -2.67
C LEU A 228 14.55 5.74 -1.18
N ASP A 229 15.45 4.86 -0.76
CA ASP A 229 15.71 4.59 0.68
C ASP A 229 16.57 5.71 1.29
N SER A 230 17.38 6.40 0.49
CA SER A 230 18.35 7.40 0.95
C SER A 230 17.98 8.86 0.63
N TYR A 231 16.84 9.10 -0.06
CA TYR A 231 16.55 10.44 -0.60
C TYR A 231 16.36 11.52 0.46
N THR A 232 15.87 11.17 1.66
CA THR A 232 15.68 12.12 2.76
C THR A 232 17.01 12.65 3.29
N GLU A 233 18.03 11.80 3.33
CA GLU A 233 19.39 12.15 3.75
C GLU A 233 20.11 12.99 2.70
N HIS A 234 19.75 12.79 1.42
CA HIS A 234 20.42 13.39 0.27
C HIS A 234 19.47 14.20 -0.62
N LEU A 235 18.57 15.00 -0.03
CA LEU A 235 17.46 15.65 -0.76
C LEU A 235 17.90 16.52 -1.94
N GLU A 236 18.95 17.33 -1.77
CA GLU A 236 19.44 18.20 -2.85
C GLU A 236 20.12 17.39 -3.96
N SER A 237 20.86 16.36 -3.60
CA SER A 237 21.43 15.41 -4.55
C SER A 237 20.35 14.65 -5.31
N PHE A 238 19.25 14.29 -4.63
CA PHE A 238 18.11 13.60 -5.24
C PHE A 238 17.43 14.50 -6.27
N LYS A 239 17.09 15.75 -5.92
CA LYS A 239 16.54 16.73 -6.86
C LYS A 239 17.43 16.92 -8.09
N LYS A 240 18.74 17.00 -7.87
CA LYS A 240 19.73 17.10 -8.94
C LYS A 240 19.75 15.86 -9.81
N LEU A 241 19.67 14.66 -9.22
CA LEU A 241 19.70 13.38 -9.92
C LEU A 241 18.48 13.22 -10.83
N ILE A 242 17.28 13.50 -10.30
CA ILE A 242 16.02 13.51 -11.06
C ILE A 242 16.13 14.42 -12.29
N LYS A 243 16.68 15.63 -12.11
CA LYS A 243 16.87 16.58 -13.21
C LYS A 243 17.91 16.09 -14.22
N THR A 244 19.05 15.59 -13.76
CA THR A 244 20.14 15.10 -14.61
C THR A 244 19.70 13.91 -15.47
N LEU A 245 18.96 12.97 -14.89
CA LEU A 245 18.46 11.78 -15.58
C LEU A 245 17.14 12.01 -16.32
N ASN A 246 16.55 13.21 -16.22
CA ASN A 246 15.25 13.54 -16.77
C ASN A 246 14.17 12.49 -16.41
N ILE A 247 14.09 12.18 -15.11
CA ILE A 247 13.06 11.28 -14.57
C ILE A 247 11.72 12.02 -14.59
N THR A 248 10.70 11.41 -15.19
CA THR A 248 9.35 11.97 -15.21
C THR A 248 8.65 11.78 -13.88
N GLY A 249 7.58 12.55 -13.63
CA GLY A 249 6.77 12.35 -12.42
C GLY A 249 6.12 10.96 -12.35
N GLU A 250 5.71 10.40 -13.49
CA GLU A 250 5.14 9.05 -13.57
C GLU A 250 6.18 7.97 -13.29
N GLU A 251 7.38 8.11 -13.87
CA GLU A 251 8.51 7.21 -13.61
C GLU A 251 8.89 7.23 -12.12
N LEU A 252 9.00 8.43 -11.54
CA LEU A 252 9.29 8.56 -10.12
C LEU A 252 8.18 7.97 -9.25
N TYR A 253 6.91 8.20 -9.60
CA TYR A 253 5.79 7.65 -8.85
C TYR A 253 5.78 6.12 -8.89
N ARG A 254 6.04 5.52 -10.04
CA ARG A 254 6.18 4.07 -10.19
C ARG A 254 7.32 3.50 -9.33
N ALA A 255 8.49 4.16 -9.33
CA ALA A 255 9.61 3.77 -8.47
C ALA A 255 9.25 3.90 -6.97
N SER A 256 8.49 4.94 -6.60
CA SER A 256 8.01 5.13 -5.21
C SER A 256 7.06 4.03 -4.76
N ILE A 257 6.16 3.54 -5.63
CA ILE A 257 5.29 2.38 -5.30
C ILE A 257 6.14 1.13 -5.03
N LYS A 258 7.17 0.90 -5.85
CA LYS A 258 8.11 -0.21 -5.65
C LYS A 258 8.86 -0.09 -4.33
N ASN A 259 9.34 1.10 -3.98
CA ASN A 259 9.96 1.34 -2.68
C ASN A 259 8.99 1.17 -1.50
N ALA A 260 7.73 1.59 -1.65
CA ALA A 260 6.70 1.38 -0.63
C ALA A 260 6.41 -0.11 -0.41
N ALA A 261 6.37 -0.92 -1.48
CA ALA A 261 6.26 -2.38 -1.37
C ALA A 261 7.45 -2.99 -0.62
N PHE A 262 8.68 -2.57 -0.95
CA PHE A 262 9.90 -3.01 -0.27
C PHE A 262 9.86 -2.70 1.23
N TRP A 263 9.59 -1.44 1.58
CA TRP A 263 9.54 -0.97 2.95
C TRP A 263 8.44 -1.63 3.76
N SER A 264 7.22 -1.71 3.21
CA SER A 264 6.08 -2.30 3.92
C SER A 264 6.25 -3.79 4.17
N LEU A 265 6.83 -4.55 3.24
CA LEU A 265 7.18 -5.94 3.47
C LEU A 265 8.20 -6.07 4.62
N ALA A 266 9.27 -5.26 4.59
CA ALA A 266 10.30 -5.28 5.63
C ALA A 266 9.74 -4.94 7.02
N ALA A 267 8.92 -3.88 7.12
CA ALA A 267 8.32 -3.46 8.38
C ALA A 267 7.38 -4.52 8.99
N ASN A 268 6.69 -5.29 8.15
CA ASN A 268 5.73 -6.30 8.60
C ASN A 268 6.35 -7.67 8.91
N LEU A 269 7.60 -7.93 8.51
CA LEU A 269 8.28 -9.22 8.71
C LEU A 269 8.35 -9.66 10.17
N ASN A 270 8.60 -8.73 11.09
CA ASN A 270 8.81 -9.04 12.51
C ASN A 270 7.47 -9.13 13.27
N ARG A 271 6.48 -8.31 12.91
CA ARG A 271 5.14 -8.32 13.53
C ARG A 271 4.31 -9.52 13.10
N HIS A 272 4.52 -10.03 11.88
CA HIS A 272 3.64 -11.00 11.23
C HIS A 272 4.42 -12.23 10.71
N PRO A 273 4.43 -13.35 11.46
CA PRO A 273 5.14 -14.57 11.06
C PRO A 273 4.73 -15.12 9.69
N LEU A 274 3.47 -14.92 9.26
CA LEU A 274 3.00 -15.33 7.94
C LEU A 274 3.65 -14.54 6.80
N VAL A 275 3.94 -13.25 7.01
CA VAL A 275 4.68 -12.41 6.04
C VAL A 275 6.09 -12.96 5.89
N ARG A 276 6.78 -13.23 7.00
CA ARG A 276 8.12 -13.84 6.99
C ARG A 276 8.14 -15.19 6.28
N THR A 277 7.18 -16.05 6.60
CA THR A 277 7.06 -17.37 5.97
C THR A 277 6.89 -17.26 4.46
N GLU A 278 6.04 -16.35 3.99
CA GLU A 278 5.82 -16.19 2.55
C GLU A 278 7.03 -15.56 1.84
N CYS A 279 7.67 -14.55 2.44
CA CYS A 279 8.92 -13.99 1.92
C CYS A 279 10.03 -15.04 1.82
N MET A 280 10.15 -15.94 2.81
CA MET A 280 11.11 -17.05 2.74
C MET A 280 10.84 -17.98 1.56
N LYS A 281 9.58 -18.34 1.31
CA LYS A 281 9.23 -19.16 0.13
C LYS A 281 9.60 -18.50 -1.18
N ILE A 282 9.36 -17.19 -1.31
CA ILE A 282 9.73 -16.42 -2.51
C ILE A 282 11.26 -16.37 -2.66
N ALA A 283 12.00 -16.18 -1.57
CA ALA A 283 13.46 -16.23 -1.57
C ALA A 283 14.05 -17.60 -1.98
N ASP A 284 13.36 -18.68 -1.63
CA ASP A 284 13.76 -20.04 -1.98
C ASP A 284 13.45 -20.40 -3.45
N ASP A 285 12.47 -19.72 -4.07
CA ASP A 285 12.17 -19.88 -5.49
C ASP A 285 13.20 -19.16 -6.37
N LYS A 286 14.13 -19.93 -6.93
CA LYS A 286 15.18 -19.44 -7.83
C LYS A 286 14.65 -18.80 -9.13
N ALA A 287 13.40 -19.08 -9.50
CA ALA A 287 12.78 -18.50 -10.70
C ALA A 287 12.04 -17.19 -10.41
N ALA A 288 11.82 -16.83 -9.14
CA ALA A 288 11.11 -15.60 -8.79
C ALA A 288 11.97 -14.36 -9.13
N PRO A 289 11.49 -13.42 -9.97
CA PRO A 289 12.26 -12.24 -10.36
C PRO A 289 12.50 -11.27 -9.19
N GLU A 290 11.61 -11.22 -8.21
CA GLU A 290 11.74 -10.42 -6.98
C GLU A 290 12.67 -11.03 -5.92
N ARG A 291 13.20 -12.24 -6.16
CA ARG A 291 13.97 -13.03 -5.18
C ARG A 291 15.08 -12.24 -4.50
N ASN A 292 15.90 -11.52 -5.27
CA ASN A 292 17.07 -10.83 -4.72
C ASN A 292 16.64 -9.74 -3.72
N LEU A 293 15.65 -8.93 -4.07
CA LEU A 293 15.11 -7.91 -3.15
C LEU A 293 14.47 -8.54 -1.91
N ILE A 294 13.77 -9.67 -2.05
CA ILE A 294 13.19 -10.38 -0.90
C ILE A 294 14.27 -10.92 0.05
N LEU A 295 15.38 -11.45 -0.48
CA LEU A 295 16.53 -11.84 0.35
C LEU A 295 17.09 -10.66 1.14
N PHE A 296 17.22 -9.49 0.51
CA PHE A 296 17.65 -8.27 1.19
C PHE A 296 16.66 -7.87 2.30
N ILE A 297 15.36 -7.92 2.03
CA ILE A 297 14.32 -7.64 3.04
C ILE A 297 14.46 -8.58 4.25
N LEU A 298 14.64 -9.88 4.01
CA LEU A 298 14.83 -10.88 5.06
C LEU A 298 16.09 -10.61 5.89
N VAL A 299 17.22 -10.24 5.27
CA VAL A 299 18.47 -9.92 5.99
C VAL A 299 18.34 -8.61 6.78
N LYS A 300 17.80 -7.54 6.17
CA LYS A 300 17.61 -6.22 6.81
C LYS A 300 16.73 -6.34 8.06
N SER A 301 15.73 -7.22 8.05
CA SER A 301 14.83 -7.46 9.20
C SER A 301 15.48 -8.07 10.44
N VAL A 302 16.66 -8.68 10.32
CA VAL A 302 17.42 -9.25 11.44
C VAL A 302 18.30 -8.18 12.13
N MET A 303 18.51 -7.05 11.46
CA MET A 303 19.30 -5.93 11.97
C MET A 303 18.47 -4.91 12.78
N TYR A 304 17.13 -5.03 12.75
CA TYR A 304 16.18 -4.26 13.54
C TYR A 304 15.53 -5.14 14.61
#